data_AF-A0A919I1H7-F1
#
_entry.id   AF-A0A919I1H7-F1
#
_cell.length_a   1.000
_cell.length_b   1.000
_cell.length_c   1.000
_cell.angle_alpha   90.00
_cell.angle_beta   90.00
_cell.angle_gamma   90.00
#
_symmetry.space_group_name_H-M   'P 1'
#
loop_
_entity.id
_entity.type
_entity.pdbx_description
1 polymer ?
#
loop_
_entity_poly.entity_id
_entity_poly.type
_entity_poly.pdbx_seq_one_letter_code
_entity_poly.pdbx_strand_id
1 'polypeptide(L)'
;MSQSKFALPRNGFTFKRFFVAHDRCAMKVGTDGILLGAWAPIAGVKHVLDIGAGSGLLALMLAQRTGDDVHVEAVELDEEAAAQARERPRVAVGFAD
;
A
#
# COMPACT_ATOMS: atom_id res chain seq x y z
N MET A 1 -5.96 33.01 -9.63
CA MET A 1 -5.57 32.04 -8.59
C MET A 1 -4.88 30.87 -9.29
N SER A 2 -3.56 30.77 -9.16
CA SER A 2 -2.78 29.67 -9.77
C SER A 2 -3.06 28.40 -8.99
N GLN A 3 -3.75 27.43 -9.59
CA GLN A 3 -3.82 26.10 -9.02
C GLN A 3 -2.38 25.54 -9.02
N SER A 4 -1.79 25.40 -7.84
CA SER A 4 -0.58 24.60 -7.68
C SER A 4 -0.91 23.19 -8.15
N LYS A 5 -0.46 22.83 -9.35
CA LYS A 5 -0.61 21.49 -9.91
C LYS A 5 0.21 20.54 -9.04
N PHE A 6 -0.45 19.80 -8.15
CA PHE A 6 0.19 18.85 -7.25
C PHE A 6 1.10 17.90 -8.05
N ALA A 7 2.40 17.88 -7.72
CA ALA A 7 3.35 16.98 -8.33
C ALA A 7 3.23 15.60 -7.67
N LEU A 8 2.60 14.65 -8.35
CA LEU A 8 2.51 13.27 -7.88
C LEU A 8 3.90 12.62 -7.96
N PRO A 9 4.31 11.83 -6.94
CA PRO A 9 5.53 11.04 -7.01
C PRO A 9 5.49 10.08 -8.21
N ARG A 10 6.63 9.94 -8.90
CA ARG A 10 6.78 8.99 -10.01
C ARG A 10 7.07 7.58 -9.46
N ASN A 11 6.95 6.56 -10.32
CA ASN A 11 7.35 5.18 -10.04
C ASN A 11 6.53 4.45 -8.96
N GLY A 12 5.26 4.80 -8.84
CA GLY A 12 4.36 4.17 -7.89
C GLY A 12 2.92 4.56 -8.08
N PHE A 13 2.12 4.28 -7.06
CA PHE A 13 0.71 4.63 -7.00
C PHE A 13 0.42 5.52 -5.80
N THR A 14 -0.34 6.59 -6.01
CA THR A 14 -0.72 7.53 -4.92
C THR A 14 -2.17 7.27 -4.52
N PHE A 15 -2.36 6.74 -3.31
CA PHE A 15 -3.64 6.73 -2.61
C PHE A 15 -3.82 8.06 -1.86
N LYS A 16 -5.04 8.35 -1.39
CA LYS A 16 -5.31 9.58 -0.62
C LYS A 16 -4.40 9.77 0.60
N ARG A 17 -4.08 8.68 1.31
CA ARG A 17 -3.31 8.72 2.57
C ARG A 17 -1.84 8.35 2.41
N PHE A 18 -1.47 7.66 1.33
CA PHE A 18 -0.15 7.09 1.18
C PHE A 18 0.26 6.89 -0.28
N PHE A 19 1.56 6.89 -0.51
CA PHE A 19 2.17 6.51 -1.76
C PHE A 19 2.90 5.17 -1.60
N VAL A 20 2.75 4.29 -2.61
CA VAL A 20 3.42 2.99 -2.71
C VAL A 20 4.36 3.03 -3.91
N ALA A 21 5.66 2.92 -3.66
CA ALA A 21 6.65 2.67 -4.71
C ALA A 21 6.48 1.24 -5.24
N HIS A 22 6.71 1.04 -6.54
CA HIS A 22 6.61 -0.28 -7.17
C HIS A 22 7.66 -0.52 -8.25
N ASP A 23 8.76 0.25 -8.23
CA ASP A 23 9.85 0.17 -9.21
C ASP A 23 10.80 -0.99 -8.99
N ARG A 24 10.82 -1.57 -7.78
CA ARG A 24 11.61 -2.74 -7.41
C ARG A 24 10.77 -4.00 -7.24
N CYS A 25 9.58 -4.02 -7.84
CA CYS A 25 8.72 -5.20 -7.88
C CYS A 25 8.47 -5.61 -9.33
N ALA A 26 8.45 -6.93 -9.58
CA ALA A 26 8.07 -7.48 -10.87
C ALA A 26 6.65 -7.04 -11.29
N MET A 27 5.74 -6.93 -10.33
CA MET A 27 4.35 -6.52 -10.55
C MET A 27 4.12 -5.08 -10.07
N LYS A 28 3.64 -4.23 -10.98
CA LYS A 28 3.13 -2.91 -10.64
C LYS A 28 1.78 -3.02 -9.92
N VAL A 29 1.43 -1.96 -9.22
CA VAL A 29 0.08 -1.79 -8.64
C VAL A 29 -0.95 -1.87 -9.77
N GLY A 30 -1.77 -2.90 -9.74
CA GLY A 30 -2.88 -3.13 -10.67
C GLY A 30 -4.24 -2.96 -10.00
N THR A 31 -5.28 -2.81 -10.83
CA THR A 31 -6.67 -2.68 -10.37
C THR A 31 -7.10 -3.87 -9.50
N ASP A 32 -6.70 -5.08 -9.85
CA ASP A 32 -7.10 -6.29 -9.12
C ASP A 32 -6.60 -6.27 -7.67
N GLY A 33 -5.36 -5.84 -7.43
CA GLY A 33 -4.81 -5.69 -6.08
C GLY A 33 -5.54 -4.61 -5.28
N ILE A 34 -5.91 -3.49 -5.91
CA ILE A 34 -6.69 -2.44 -5.27
C ILE A 34 -8.10 -2.96 -4.92
N LEU A 35 -8.76 -3.66 -5.85
CA LEU A 35 -10.09 -4.21 -5.61
C LEU A 35 -10.07 -5.26 -4.50
N LEU A 36 -9.08 -6.16 -4.50
CA LEU A 36 -8.91 -7.15 -3.44
C LEU A 36 -8.68 -6.50 -2.07
N GLY A 37 -7.76 -5.54 -2.01
CA GLY A 37 -7.46 -4.82 -0.76
C GLY A 37 -8.62 -3.98 -0.25
N ALA A 38 -9.53 -3.52 -1.12
CA ALA A 38 -10.76 -2.83 -0.73
C ALA A 38 -11.89 -3.81 -0.33
N TRP A 39 -11.98 -4.96 -0.99
CA TRP A 39 -13.05 -5.94 -0.81
C TRP A 39 -12.81 -6.88 0.39
N ALA A 40 -11.56 -7.05 0.84
CA ALA A 40 -11.22 -7.94 1.93
C ALA A 40 -12.06 -7.67 3.21
N PRO A 41 -12.73 -8.68 3.79
CA PRO A 41 -13.51 -8.55 5.01
C PRO A 41 -12.58 -8.56 6.24
N ILE A 42 -12.47 -7.42 6.91
CA ILE A 42 -11.48 -7.21 7.99
C ILE A 42 -12.09 -6.78 9.33
N ALA A 43 -13.42 -6.70 9.42
CA ALA A 43 -14.09 -6.34 10.65
C ALA A 43 -13.85 -7.41 11.72
N GLY A 44 -13.31 -7.01 12.88
CA GLY A 44 -13.03 -7.91 13.99
C GLY A 44 -11.84 -8.87 13.78
N VAL A 45 -11.08 -8.73 12.70
CA VAL A 45 -9.88 -9.53 12.45
C VAL A 45 -8.75 -9.09 13.39
N LYS A 46 -7.92 -10.05 13.84
CA LYS A 46 -6.73 -9.80 14.68
C LYS A 46 -5.41 -10.10 13.99
N HIS A 47 -5.44 -10.98 12.99
CA HIS A 47 -4.27 -11.42 12.23
C HIS A 47 -4.60 -11.44 10.75
N VAL A 48 -3.70 -10.86 9.96
CA VAL A 48 -3.76 -10.81 8.50
C VAL A 48 -2.44 -11.35 7.98
N LEU A 49 -2.51 -12.22 6.98
CA LEU A 49 -1.34 -12.74 6.26
C LEU A 49 -1.48 -12.39 4.77
N ASP A 50 -0.52 -11.63 4.26
CA ASP A 50 -0.38 -11.25 2.85
C ASP A 50 0.72 -12.10 2.20
N ILE A 51 0.35 -13.05 1.34
CA ILE A 51 1.30 -13.97 0.68
C ILE A 51 1.54 -13.48 -0.75
N GLY A 52 2.80 -13.19 -1.08
CA GLY A 52 3.16 -12.51 -2.33
C GLY A 52 2.96 -11.00 -2.19
N ALA A 53 3.54 -10.43 -1.13
CA ALA A 53 3.30 -9.04 -0.74
C ALA A 53 3.71 -8.02 -1.81
N GLY A 54 4.65 -8.36 -2.69
CA GLY A 54 5.20 -7.47 -3.71
C GLY A 54 5.70 -6.18 -3.08
N SER A 55 5.07 -5.05 -3.44
CA SER A 55 5.41 -3.73 -2.87
C SER A 55 4.78 -3.44 -1.50
N GLY A 56 4.12 -4.43 -0.89
CA GLY A 56 3.39 -4.28 0.37
C GLY A 56 2.03 -3.59 0.21
N LEU A 57 1.48 -3.54 -1.01
CA LEU A 57 0.24 -2.83 -1.30
C LEU A 57 -0.92 -3.29 -0.40
N LEU A 58 -1.19 -4.60 -0.36
CA LEU A 58 -2.31 -5.14 0.40
C LEU A 58 -2.07 -4.98 1.89
N ALA A 59 -0.87 -5.33 2.39
CA ALA A 59 -0.50 -5.09 3.78
C ALA A 59 -0.74 -3.65 4.23
N LEU A 60 -0.35 -2.65 3.43
CA LEU A 60 -0.59 -1.23 3.71
C LEU A 60 -2.07 -0.84 3.67
N MET A 61 -2.81 -1.34 2.67
CA MET A 61 -4.26 -1.10 2.58
C MET A 61 -5.01 -1.67 3.78
N LEU A 62 -4.68 -2.89 4.18
CA LEU A 62 -5.33 -3.57 5.30
C LEU A 62 -4.97 -2.87 6.62
N ALA A 63 -3.71 -2.50 6.82
CA ALA A 63 -3.29 -1.72 7.99
C ALA A 63 -4.04 -0.39 8.14
N GLN A 64 -4.39 0.29 7.03
CA GLN A 64 -5.18 1.53 7.09
C GLN A 64 -6.66 1.32 7.36
N ARG A 65 -7.19 0.14 7.03
CA ARG A 65 -8.59 -0.20 7.22
C ARG A 65 -8.84 -0.93 8.55
N THR A 66 -7.78 -1.33 9.26
CA THR A 66 -7.82 -1.95 10.60
C THR A 66 -7.30 -1.01 11.70
N GLY A 67 -7.45 -1.41 12.96
CA GLY A 67 -6.87 -0.72 14.12
C GLY A 67 -5.45 -1.17 14.46
N ASP A 68 -4.82 -0.48 15.40
CA ASP A 68 -3.44 -0.75 15.89
C ASP A 68 -3.30 -2.11 16.58
N ASP A 69 -4.42 -2.73 16.96
CA ASP A 69 -4.49 -4.05 17.61
C ASP A 69 -4.49 -5.23 16.62
N VAL A 70 -4.39 -4.96 15.32
CA VAL A 70 -4.33 -5.98 14.27
C VAL A 70 -2.90 -6.18 13.79
N HIS A 71 -2.46 -7.44 13.81
CA HIS A 71 -1.16 -7.82 13.28
C HIS A 71 -1.26 -8.15 11.79
N VAL A 72 -0.56 -7.38 10.95
CA VAL A 72 -0.45 -7.62 9.51
C VAL A 72 0.94 -8.16 9.22
N GLU A 73 1.00 -9.41 8.80
CA GLU A 73 2.23 -10.07 8.35
C GLU A 73 2.21 -10.20 6.83
N ALA A 74 3.37 -9.99 6.21
CA ALA A 74 3.51 -10.02 4.76
C ALA A 74 4.73 -10.85 4.37
N VAL A 75 4.56 -11.79 3.44
CA VAL A 75 5.59 -12.71 2.97
C VAL A 75 5.86 -12.41 1.50
N GLU A 76 7.13 -12.17 1.19
CA GLU A 76 7.63 -11.96 -0.17
C GLU A 76 8.93 -12.75 -0.34
N LEU A 77 9.05 -13.43 -1.49
CA LEU A 77 10.20 -14.28 -1.81
C LEU A 77 11.32 -13.46 -2.47
N ASP A 78 10.95 -12.44 -3.26
CA ASP A 78 11.90 -11.56 -3.92
C ASP A 78 12.48 -10.53 -2.94
N GLU A 79 13.80 -10.50 -2.81
CA GLU A 79 14.48 -9.64 -1.82
C GLU A 79 14.29 -8.15 -2.12
N GLU A 80 14.27 -7.74 -3.39
CA GLU A 80 14.11 -6.33 -3.78
C GLU A 80 12.69 -5.84 -3.50
N ALA A 81 11.69 -6.67 -3.82
CA ALA A 81 10.29 -6.42 -3.51
C ALA A 81 10.06 -6.37 -2.00
N ALA A 82 10.61 -7.33 -1.24
CA ALA A 82 10.54 -7.36 0.21
C ALA A 82 11.21 -6.12 0.83
N ALA A 83 12.35 -5.67 0.30
CA ALA A 83 13.00 -4.44 0.74
C ALA A 83 12.13 -3.22 0.48
N GLN A 84 11.50 -3.12 -0.69
CA GLN A 84 10.59 -2.02 -1.03
C GLN A 84 9.32 -2.02 -0.16
N ALA A 85 8.73 -3.18 0.12
CA ALA A 85 7.58 -3.31 1.02
C ALA A 85 7.88 -2.85 2.45
N ARG A 86 9.15 -2.96 2.89
CA ARG A 86 9.60 -2.49 4.21
C ARG A 86 9.90 -0.99 4.24
N GLU A 87 9.98 -0.32 3.09
CA GLU A 87 10.16 1.13 3.07
C GLU A 87 8.94 1.81 3.70
N ARG A 88 9.19 2.88 4.47
CA ARG A 88 8.08 3.63 5.06
C ARG A 88 7.23 4.23 3.94
N PRO A 89 5.92 3.92 3.88
CA PRO A 89 5.04 4.54 2.90
C PRO A 89 5.08 6.05 3.10
N ARG A 90 5.22 6.80 2.00
CA ARG A 90 5.22 8.26 2.08
C ARG A 90 3.79 8.71 2.30
N VAL A 91 3.55 9.54 3.31
CA VAL A 91 2.24 10.16 3.51
C VAL A 91 1.91 10.98 2.27
N ALA A 92 0.76 10.70 1.66
CA ALA A 92 0.31 11.49 0.53
C ALA A 92 -0.16 12.86 1.04
N VAL A 93 0.67 13.88 0.86
CA VAL A 93 0.33 15.26 1.21
C VAL A 93 -0.57 15.86 0.13
N GLY A 94 -1.66 16.53 0.55
CA GLY A 94 -2.49 17.32 -0.36
C GLY A 94 -3.87 16.75 -0.73
N PHE A 95 -4.25 15.59 -0.20
CA PHE A 95 -5.63 15.12 -0.24
C PHE A 95 -6.29 15.42 1.11
N ALA A 96 -6.86 16.62 1.25
CA ALA A 96 -7.83 16.86 2.32
C ALA A 96 -9.09 16.04 2.01
N ASP A 97 -9.61 15.33 3.02
CA ASP A 97 -10.92 14.68 2.93
C ASP A 97 -12.05 15.72 2.80
#